data_AF-A0A7J7GYF4-F1
#
_entry.id   AF-A0A7J7GYF4-F1
#
_cell.length_a   1.000
_cell.length_b   1.000
_cell.length_c   1.000
_cell.angle_alpha   90.00
_cell.angle_beta   90.00
_cell.angle_gamma   90.00
#
_symmetry.space_group_name_H-M   'P 1'
#
loop_
_entity.id
_entity.type
_entity.pdbx_description
1 polymer ?
#
loop_
_entity_poly.entity_id
_entity_poly.type
_entity_poly.pdbx_seq_one_letter_code
_entity_poly.pdbx_strand_id
1 'polypeptide(L)'
;MTILAICTKVIAEVLGTYFLIFAGCAAVVVDADSNNAVSHAGVSIVWGLVVMVMVYSVGHISGAHFNPAVTMAFATCKRFPWKQVPAYLAAQILGSTLASGTLRLIFSGTQNHFAGTLPTGSDMQSFVLEFVITFYLMFVISGVATDNRAIGELAGLAVGSTILLNVMFAGPISGASMNPARSLGPAIVSSQYKGIWIYLVAPTCGAVAGAWVYNIIRFTDKPLREITTTGSFLKGLGLSRNGSN
;
A
#
# COMPACT_ATOMS: atom_id res chain seq x y z
N MET A 1 22.56 -10.31 11.68
CA MET A 1 22.15 -8.96 11.19
C MET A 1 22.60 -7.96 12.24
N THR A 2 23.39 -6.96 11.84
CA THR A 2 23.97 -5.98 12.79
C THR A 2 22.91 -4.98 13.26
N ILE A 3 23.10 -4.42 14.46
CA ILE A 3 22.20 -3.38 15.03
C ILE A 3 22.07 -2.20 14.06
N LEU A 4 23.19 -1.77 13.46
CA LEU A 4 23.22 -0.69 12.48
C LEU A 4 22.27 -0.93 11.30
N ALA A 5 22.22 -2.17 10.77
CA ALA A 5 21.33 -2.52 9.67
C ALA A 5 19.84 -2.45 10.03
N ILE A 6 19.48 -2.68 11.29
CA ILE A 6 18.09 -2.52 11.77
C ILE A 6 17.75 -1.03 11.88
N CYS A 7 18.66 -0.22 12.42
CA CYS A 7 18.45 1.21 12.57
C CYS A 7 18.17 1.90 11.23
N THR A 8 18.96 1.58 10.18
CA THR A 8 18.76 2.16 8.84
C THR A 8 17.38 1.80 8.27
N LYS A 9 16.94 0.56 8.46
CA LYS A 9 15.61 0.10 8.04
C LYS A 9 14.48 0.83 8.75
N VAL A 10 14.60 0.98 10.08
CA VAL A 10 13.63 1.69 10.91
C VAL A 10 13.51 3.14 10.49
N ILE A 11 14.64 3.83 10.24
CA ILE A 11 14.63 5.23 9.77
C ILE A 11 13.94 5.33 8.41
N ALA A 12 14.25 4.41 7.47
CA ALA A 12 13.59 4.38 6.17
C ALA A 12 12.07 4.14 6.28
N GLU A 13 11.61 3.29 7.20
CA GLU A 13 10.18 3.09 7.45
C GLU A 13 9.50 4.33 8.08
N VAL A 14 10.18 5.03 9.00
CA VAL A 14 9.68 6.30 9.55
C VAL A 14 9.51 7.32 8.43
N LEU A 15 10.56 7.54 7.62
CA LEU A 15 10.55 8.57 6.57
C LEU A 15 9.57 8.23 5.46
N GLY A 16 9.55 6.98 4.98
CA GLY A 16 8.62 6.59 3.91
C GLY A 16 7.16 6.67 4.36
N THR A 17 6.86 6.28 5.62
CA THR A 17 5.51 6.47 6.16
C THR A 17 5.20 7.95 6.40
N TYR A 18 6.17 8.74 6.85
CA TYR A 18 5.99 10.19 6.99
C TYR A 18 5.59 10.83 5.66
N PHE A 19 6.35 10.62 4.59
CA PHE A 19 6.06 11.23 3.28
C PHE A 19 4.75 10.73 2.69
N LEU A 20 4.47 9.42 2.81
CA LEU A 20 3.19 8.82 2.43
C LEU A 20 2.01 9.58 3.05
N ILE A 21 2.04 9.73 4.37
CA ILE A 21 0.94 10.33 5.13
C ILE A 21 0.90 11.84 4.92
N PHE A 22 2.05 12.50 4.89
CA PHE A 22 2.14 13.93 4.64
C PHE A 22 1.52 14.28 3.29
N ALA A 23 1.97 13.66 2.19
CA ALA A 23 1.48 13.99 0.85
C ALA A 23 0.00 13.59 0.67
N GLY A 24 -0.36 12.36 1.05
CA GLY A 24 -1.72 11.85 0.87
C GLY A 24 -2.75 12.62 1.70
N CYS A 25 -2.46 12.88 2.97
CA CYS A 25 -3.35 13.66 3.83
C CYS A 25 -3.34 15.16 3.47
N ALA A 26 -2.20 15.74 3.07
CA ALA A 26 -2.18 17.12 2.56
C ALA A 26 -3.11 17.27 1.36
N ALA A 27 -3.09 16.34 0.41
CA ALA A 27 -3.98 16.39 -0.74
C ALA A 27 -5.46 16.40 -0.33
N VAL A 28 -5.84 15.60 0.67
CA VAL A 28 -7.21 15.59 1.23
C VAL A 28 -7.57 16.94 1.85
N VAL A 29 -6.68 17.51 2.68
CA VAL A 29 -6.95 18.81 3.34
C VAL A 29 -7.01 19.95 2.31
N VAL A 30 -6.08 19.99 1.37
CA VAL A 30 -6.05 20.99 0.31
C VAL A 30 -7.29 20.90 -0.56
N ASP A 31 -7.74 19.70 -0.92
CA ASP A 31 -8.97 19.52 -1.71
C ASP A 31 -10.20 20.07 -0.99
N ALA A 32 -10.28 19.83 0.32
CA ALA A 32 -11.36 20.33 1.17
C ALA A 32 -11.37 21.86 1.30
N ASP A 33 -10.20 22.50 1.39
CA ASP A 33 -10.07 23.96 1.53
C ASP A 33 -10.23 24.70 0.18
N SER A 34 -9.75 24.10 -0.91
CA SER A 34 -9.68 24.74 -2.23
C SER A 34 -10.93 24.58 -3.11
N ASN A 35 -12.09 24.26 -2.54
CA ASN A 35 -13.31 23.95 -3.30
C ASN A 35 -13.11 22.84 -4.36
N ASN A 36 -12.46 21.74 -3.98
CA ASN A 36 -12.18 20.57 -4.82
C ASN A 36 -11.19 20.81 -5.98
N ALA A 37 -10.21 21.71 -5.81
CA ALA A 37 -9.23 21.99 -6.87
C ALA A 37 -8.31 20.79 -7.20
N VAL A 38 -8.08 19.89 -6.24
CA VAL A 38 -7.28 18.66 -6.46
C VAL A 38 -8.17 17.58 -7.09
N SER A 39 -9.45 17.55 -6.73
CA SER A 39 -10.44 16.51 -7.00
C SER A 39 -10.11 15.16 -6.36
N HIS A 40 -11.15 14.32 -6.19
CA HIS A 40 -10.97 12.95 -5.73
C HIS A 40 -10.01 12.13 -6.60
N ALA A 41 -10.02 12.35 -7.92
CA ALA A 41 -9.08 11.71 -8.83
C ALA A 41 -7.63 12.16 -8.55
N GLY A 42 -7.41 13.46 -8.32
CA GLY A 42 -6.09 13.98 -7.96
C GLY A 42 -5.60 13.46 -6.61
N VAL A 43 -6.48 13.39 -5.61
CA VAL A 43 -6.16 12.79 -4.30
C VAL A 43 -5.74 11.33 -4.47
N SER A 44 -6.47 10.56 -5.28
CA SER A 44 -6.13 9.17 -5.61
C SER A 44 -4.75 9.05 -6.28
N ILE A 45 -4.45 9.95 -7.22
CA ILE A 45 -3.14 10.02 -7.90
C ILE A 45 -2.03 10.30 -6.89
N VAL A 46 -2.21 11.26 -5.98
CA VAL A 46 -1.19 11.60 -4.96
C VAL A 46 -0.89 10.40 -4.07
N TRP A 47 -1.91 9.69 -3.57
CA TRP A 47 -1.71 8.50 -2.74
C TRP A 47 -0.91 7.40 -3.46
N GLY A 48 -1.17 7.16 -4.74
CA GLY A 48 -0.41 6.18 -5.51
C GLY A 48 1.01 6.62 -5.83
N LEU A 49 1.18 7.86 -6.29
CA LEU A 49 2.48 8.40 -6.70
C LEU A 49 3.45 8.49 -5.53
N VAL A 50 3.00 8.92 -4.34
CA VAL A 50 3.90 9.01 -3.18
C VAL A 50 4.41 7.64 -2.77
N VAL A 51 3.58 6.59 -2.82
CA VAL A 51 4.02 5.22 -2.54
C VAL A 51 5.01 4.75 -3.59
N MET A 52 4.71 4.96 -4.88
CA MET A 52 5.63 4.60 -5.97
C MET A 52 7.00 5.25 -5.76
N VAL A 53 7.04 6.57 -5.53
CA VAL A 53 8.27 7.33 -5.31
C VAL A 53 9.02 6.77 -4.10
N MET A 54 8.33 6.48 -2.99
CA MET A 54 8.99 6.01 -1.78
C MET A 54 9.48 4.57 -1.86
N VAL A 55 8.76 3.69 -2.55
CA VAL A 55 9.22 2.34 -2.85
C VAL A 55 10.50 2.39 -3.67
N TYR A 56 10.58 3.23 -4.71
CA TYR A 56 11.81 3.37 -5.50
C TYR A 56 12.95 4.05 -4.73
N SER A 57 12.64 5.01 -3.88
CA SER A 57 13.66 5.78 -3.16
C SER A 57 14.30 5.02 -2.00
N VAL A 58 13.51 4.29 -1.19
CA VAL A 58 14.03 3.64 0.03
C VAL A 58 13.64 2.17 0.16
N GLY A 59 12.98 1.58 -0.84
CA GLY A 59 12.62 0.16 -0.84
C GLY A 59 13.81 -0.78 -0.79
N HIS A 60 14.93 -0.43 -1.42
CA HIS A 60 16.18 -1.19 -1.34
C HIS A 60 16.81 -1.16 0.07
N ILE A 61 16.38 -0.25 0.94
CA ILE A 61 16.87 -0.09 2.31
C ILE A 61 16.02 -0.93 3.28
N SER A 62 14.71 -0.68 3.35
CA SER A 62 13.80 -1.32 4.33
C SER A 62 12.90 -2.41 3.77
N GLY A 63 12.77 -2.53 2.45
CA GLY A 63 11.68 -3.25 1.80
C GLY A 63 10.43 -2.40 1.58
N ALA A 64 10.43 -1.13 2.01
CA ALA A 64 9.34 -0.17 1.83
C ALA A 64 7.95 -0.72 2.23
N HIS A 65 7.81 -1.18 3.48
CA HIS A 65 6.52 -1.69 3.93
C HIS A 65 5.53 -0.55 4.14
N PHE A 66 5.96 0.49 4.88
CA PHE A 66 5.21 1.71 5.23
C PHE A 66 3.80 1.48 5.80
N ASN A 67 3.51 0.24 6.19
CA ASN A 67 2.18 -0.27 6.47
C ASN A 67 2.28 -1.47 7.44
N PRO A 68 1.67 -1.37 8.63
CA PRO A 68 1.61 -2.46 9.58
C PRO A 68 1.00 -3.75 9.02
N ALA A 69 -0.06 -3.64 8.20
CA ALA A 69 -0.73 -4.79 7.61
C ALA A 69 0.19 -5.54 6.62
N VAL A 70 0.94 -4.82 5.78
CA VAL A 70 1.95 -5.39 4.86
C VAL A 70 3.07 -6.06 5.65
N THR A 71 3.56 -5.41 6.70
CA THR A 71 4.62 -5.95 7.57
C THR A 71 4.20 -7.28 8.21
N MET A 72 2.98 -7.32 8.76
CA MET A 72 2.40 -8.54 9.33
C MET A 72 2.23 -9.63 8.27
N ALA A 73 1.68 -9.29 7.10
CA ALA A 73 1.48 -10.25 6.01
C ALA A 73 2.80 -10.91 5.56
N PHE A 74 3.86 -10.12 5.33
CA PHE A 74 5.18 -10.66 5.00
C PHE A 74 5.74 -11.56 6.12
N ALA A 75 5.53 -11.21 7.38
CA ALA A 75 5.98 -12.03 8.51
C ALA A 75 5.25 -13.38 8.57
N THR A 76 3.93 -13.41 8.35
CA THR A 76 3.16 -14.67 8.30
C THR A 76 3.63 -15.60 7.17
N CYS A 77 4.10 -15.03 6.06
CA CYS A 77 4.61 -15.75 4.91
C CYS A 77 6.11 -16.10 5.01
N LYS A 78 6.73 -15.90 6.18
CA LYS A 78 8.18 -16.09 6.42
C LYS A 78 9.08 -15.27 5.48
N ARG A 79 8.55 -14.19 4.90
CA ARG A 79 9.29 -13.24 4.05
C ARG A 79 9.91 -12.09 4.85
N PHE A 80 9.46 -11.89 6.09
CA PHE A 80 10.02 -10.89 7.00
C PHE A 80 10.20 -11.47 8.42
N PRO A 81 11.32 -11.21 9.13
CA PRO A 81 11.54 -11.80 10.44
C PRO A 81 10.60 -11.22 11.51
N TRP A 82 9.86 -12.09 12.21
CA TRP A 82 8.96 -11.71 13.30
C TRP A 82 9.60 -10.80 14.37
N LYS A 83 10.89 -11.00 14.66
CA LYS A 83 11.63 -10.17 15.63
C LYS A 83 11.73 -8.69 15.23
N GLN A 84 11.63 -8.36 13.95
CA GLN A 84 11.69 -6.97 13.44
C GLN A 84 10.31 -6.31 13.33
N VAL A 85 9.23 -7.09 13.38
CA VAL A 85 7.86 -6.60 13.22
C VAL A 85 7.53 -5.47 14.20
N PRO A 86 7.80 -5.58 15.52
CA PRO A 86 7.47 -4.50 16.46
C PRO A 86 8.17 -3.18 16.13
N ALA A 87 9.43 -3.24 15.69
CA ALA A 87 10.21 -2.06 15.33
C ALA A 87 9.65 -1.37 14.08
N TYR A 88 9.25 -2.14 13.07
CA TYR A 88 8.62 -1.60 11.85
C TYR A 88 7.25 -0.98 12.15
N LEU A 89 6.41 -1.66 12.93
CA LEU A 89 5.10 -1.14 13.35
C LEU A 89 5.25 0.19 14.10
N ALA A 90 6.17 0.25 15.06
CA ALA A 90 6.46 1.49 15.80
C ALA A 90 6.98 2.59 14.88
N ALA A 91 7.88 2.28 13.94
CA ALA A 91 8.41 3.22 12.97
C ALA A 91 7.31 3.82 12.08
N GLN A 92 6.41 2.99 11.58
CA GLN A 92 5.32 3.39 10.70
C GLN A 92 4.30 4.28 11.44
N ILE A 93 3.91 3.88 12.66
CA ILE A 93 2.99 4.68 13.49
C ILE A 93 3.64 6.02 13.87
N LEU A 94 4.94 6.03 14.21
CA LEU A 94 5.68 7.25 14.50
C LEU A 94 5.72 8.18 13.29
N GLY A 95 6.11 7.67 12.11
CA GLY A 95 6.16 8.46 10.87
C GLY A 95 4.79 9.05 10.51
N SER A 96 3.72 8.26 10.62
CA SER A 96 2.35 8.74 10.37
C SER A 96 1.90 9.81 11.37
N THR A 97 2.21 9.62 12.65
CA THR A 97 1.85 10.59 13.71
C THR A 97 2.62 11.90 13.52
N LEU A 98 3.91 11.84 13.21
CA LEU A 98 4.72 13.02 12.92
C LEU A 98 4.20 13.79 11.71
N ALA A 99 3.90 13.09 10.61
CA ALA A 99 3.35 13.72 9.40
C ALA A 99 2.00 14.40 9.68
N SER A 100 1.13 13.72 10.42
CA SER A 100 -0.17 14.26 10.82
C SER A 100 -0.01 15.49 11.73
N GLY A 101 0.98 15.47 12.64
CA GLY A 101 1.35 16.61 13.48
C GLY A 101 1.83 17.79 12.65
N THR A 102 2.71 17.55 11.67
CA THR A 102 3.17 18.58 10.72
C THR A 102 1.98 19.20 9.98
N LEU A 103 1.05 18.39 9.47
CA LEU A 103 -0.14 18.91 8.79
C LEU A 103 -1.02 19.76 9.70
N ARG A 104 -1.19 19.36 10.96
CA ARG A 104 -1.94 20.15 11.94
C ARG A 104 -1.29 21.51 12.24
N LEU A 105 0.04 21.61 12.13
CA LEU A 105 0.76 22.89 12.26
C LEU A 105 0.61 23.77 11.01
N ILE A 106 0.61 23.17 9.81
CA ILE A 106 0.46 23.88 8.55
C ILE A 106 -0.98 24.38 8.36
N PHE A 107 -1.96 23.51 8.58
CA PHE A 107 -3.38 23.77 8.35
C PHE A 107 -4.08 24.02 9.70
N SER A 108 -3.90 25.24 10.22
CA SER A 108 -4.49 25.67 11.49
C SER A 108 -5.75 26.54 11.28
N GLY A 109 -6.60 26.64 12.31
CA GLY A 109 -7.83 27.45 12.24
C GLY A 109 -8.95 26.77 11.45
N THR A 110 -9.55 27.47 10.49
CA THR A 110 -10.67 26.99 9.67
C THR A 110 -10.30 25.82 8.76
N GLN A 111 -9.00 25.65 8.48
CA GLN A 111 -8.46 24.60 7.59
C GLN A 111 -8.08 23.31 8.29
N ASN A 112 -8.39 23.19 9.58
CA ASN A 112 -8.09 22.00 10.37
C ASN A 112 -9.10 20.88 10.07
N HIS A 113 -9.05 20.35 8.85
CA HIS A 113 -9.86 19.23 8.41
C HIS A 113 -9.24 17.89 8.84
N PHE A 114 -10.07 16.94 9.27
CA PHE A 114 -9.62 15.59 9.57
C PHE A 114 -9.29 14.83 8.28
N ALA A 115 -8.01 14.56 8.04
CA ALA A 115 -7.52 13.85 6.85
C ALA A 115 -7.39 12.32 7.03
N GLY A 116 -7.75 11.81 8.22
CA GLY A 116 -7.80 10.38 8.50
C GLY A 116 -8.96 9.69 7.79
N THR A 117 -9.17 8.41 8.09
CA THR A 117 -10.26 7.63 7.51
C THR A 117 -11.46 7.57 8.42
N LEU A 118 -12.65 7.72 7.84
CA LEU A 118 -13.93 7.53 8.51
C LEU A 118 -14.86 6.69 7.63
N PRO A 119 -15.68 5.80 8.22
CA PRO A 119 -16.71 5.12 7.47
C PRO A 119 -17.78 6.14 7.06
N THR A 120 -18.08 6.21 5.76
CA THR A 120 -19.18 7.05 5.24
C THR A 120 -20.52 6.35 5.45
N GLY A 121 -20.56 5.04 5.20
CA GLY A 121 -21.73 4.19 5.35
C GLY A 121 -21.70 3.37 6.65
N SER A 122 -22.16 2.12 6.57
CA SER A 122 -22.13 1.21 7.73
C SER A 122 -20.72 0.69 8.00
N ASP A 123 -20.43 0.40 9.28
CA ASP A 123 -19.17 -0.22 9.69
C ASP A 123 -18.88 -1.51 8.92
N MET A 124 -19.90 -2.33 8.66
CA MET A 124 -19.77 -3.57 7.90
C MET A 124 -19.39 -3.31 6.43
N GLN A 125 -19.99 -2.30 5.81
CA GLN A 125 -19.65 -1.92 4.43
C GLN A 125 -18.19 -1.48 4.33
N SER A 126 -17.74 -0.62 5.24
CA SER A 126 -16.35 -0.18 5.27
C SER A 126 -15.39 -1.33 5.62
N PHE A 127 -15.77 -2.23 6.52
CA PHE A 127 -14.97 -3.41 6.87
C PHE A 127 -14.74 -4.33 5.67
N VAL A 128 -15.82 -4.72 4.97
CA VAL A 128 -15.70 -5.58 3.80
C VAL A 128 -14.87 -4.91 2.71
N LEU A 129 -15.11 -3.62 2.46
CA LEU A 129 -14.37 -2.89 1.45
C LEU A 129 -12.87 -2.78 1.80
N GLU A 130 -12.52 -2.37 3.03
CA GLU A 130 -11.14 -2.31 3.51
C GLU A 130 -10.43 -3.66 3.44
N PHE A 131 -11.14 -4.75 3.76
CA PHE A 131 -10.60 -6.09 3.61
C PHE A 131 -10.23 -6.39 2.15
N VAL A 132 -11.17 -6.13 1.21
CA VAL A 132 -10.99 -6.44 -0.22
C VAL A 132 -9.89 -5.60 -0.85
N ILE A 133 -9.87 -4.28 -0.62
CA ILE A 133 -8.85 -3.41 -1.21
C ILE A 133 -7.45 -3.70 -0.64
N THR A 134 -7.36 -4.07 0.63
CA THR A 134 -6.06 -4.44 1.23
C THR A 134 -5.61 -5.83 0.78
N PHE A 135 -6.55 -6.76 0.61
CA PHE A 135 -6.27 -8.05 -0.04
C PHE A 135 -5.68 -7.84 -1.43
N TYR A 136 -6.33 -7.00 -2.25
CA TYR A 136 -5.87 -6.72 -3.60
C TYR A 136 -4.49 -6.06 -3.61
N LEU A 137 -4.27 -5.06 -2.75
CA LEU A 137 -2.97 -4.43 -2.57
C LEU A 137 -1.88 -5.45 -2.22
N MET A 138 -2.11 -6.29 -1.20
CA MET A 138 -1.10 -7.24 -0.75
C MET A 138 -0.88 -8.41 -1.71
N PHE A 139 -1.91 -8.80 -2.46
CA PHE A 139 -1.77 -9.75 -3.56
C PHE A 139 -0.82 -9.23 -4.63
N VAL A 140 -0.99 -7.97 -5.06
CA VAL A 140 -0.09 -7.33 -6.03
C VAL A 140 1.32 -7.18 -5.47
N ILE A 141 1.47 -6.70 -4.22
CA ILE A 141 2.77 -6.61 -3.53
C ILE A 141 3.48 -7.97 -3.54
N SER A 142 2.77 -9.04 -3.17
CA SER A 142 3.34 -10.40 -3.16
C SER A 142 3.78 -10.84 -4.55
N GLY A 143 2.99 -10.46 -5.57
CA GLY A 143 3.29 -10.62 -6.99
C GLY A 143 4.62 -10.03 -7.42
N VAL A 144 4.79 -8.74 -7.18
CA VAL A 144 5.92 -7.99 -7.74
C VAL A 144 7.16 -8.01 -6.85
N ALA A 145 7.00 -8.23 -5.55
CA ALA A 145 8.11 -8.18 -4.59
C ALA A 145 8.66 -9.55 -4.19
N THR A 146 7.93 -10.65 -4.42
CA THR A 146 8.35 -11.98 -3.92
C THR A 146 8.44 -13.09 -4.96
N ASP A 147 8.02 -12.83 -6.20
CA ASP A 147 8.19 -13.75 -7.33
C ASP A 147 9.39 -13.32 -8.18
N ASN A 148 10.40 -14.19 -8.29
CA ASN A 148 11.59 -13.94 -9.08
C ASN A 148 11.30 -13.84 -10.59
N ARG A 149 10.09 -14.21 -11.02
CA ARG A 149 9.60 -14.03 -12.39
C ARG A 149 9.07 -12.63 -12.66
N ALA A 150 8.76 -11.86 -11.62
CA ALA A 150 8.29 -10.49 -11.76
C ALA A 150 9.46 -9.56 -12.10
N ILE A 151 9.17 -8.51 -12.87
CA ILE A 151 10.12 -7.43 -13.15
C ILE A 151 10.20 -6.58 -11.88
N GLY A 152 11.12 -6.90 -10.97
CA GLY A 152 11.25 -6.23 -9.67
C GLY A 152 11.44 -4.71 -9.77
N GLU A 153 12.02 -4.23 -10.88
CA GLU A 153 12.17 -2.80 -11.18
C GLU A 153 10.83 -2.06 -11.34
N LEU A 154 9.74 -2.76 -11.67
CA LEU A 154 8.40 -2.18 -11.81
C LEU A 154 7.55 -2.28 -10.54
N ALA A 155 8.11 -2.81 -9.44
CA ALA A 155 7.36 -3.06 -8.21
C ALA A 155 6.74 -1.77 -7.64
N GLY A 156 7.49 -0.67 -7.62
CA GLY A 156 6.98 0.62 -7.14
C GLY A 156 5.79 1.13 -7.95
N LEU A 157 5.85 1.01 -9.28
CA LEU A 157 4.76 1.41 -10.18
C LEU A 157 3.51 0.55 -9.95
N ALA A 158 3.66 -0.78 -9.85
CA ALA A 158 2.55 -1.68 -9.62
C ALA A 158 1.86 -1.43 -8.26
N VAL A 159 2.65 -1.27 -7.20
CA VAL A 159 2.13 -1.01 -5.85
C VAL A 159 1.44 0.36 -5.80
N GLY A 160 2.09 1.41 -6.30
CA GLY A 160 1.50 2.76 -6.35
C GLY A 160 0.22 2.83 -7.19
N SER A 161 0.22 2.19 -8.36
CA SER A 161 -0.97 2.14 -9.24
C SER A 161 -2.14 1.40 -8.58
N THR A 162 -1.85 0.34 -7.81
CA THR A 162 -2.89 -0.40 -7.08
C THR A 162 -3.52 0.46 -5.99
N ILE A 163 -2.72 1.24 -5.27
CA ILE A 163 -3.22 2.18 -4.25
C ILE A 163 -4.07 3.26 -4.89
N LEU A 164 -3.59 3.90 -5.97
CA LEU A 164 -4.37 4.87 -6.74
C LEU A 164 -5.72 4.29 -7.13
N LEU A 165 -5.73 3.13 -7.78
CA LEU A 165 -6.95 2.46 -8.24
C LEU A 165 -7.91 2.19 -7.08
N ASN A 166 -7.41 1.66 -5.97
CA ASN A 166 -8.21 1.40 -4.79
C ASN A 166 -8.82 2.68 -4.20
N VAL A 167 -8.05 3.76 -4.10
CA VAL A 167 -8.55 5.04 -3.59
C VAL A 167 -9.63 5.61 -4.51
N MET A 168 -9.51 5.45 -5.83
CA MET A 168 -10.50 5.99 -6.78
C MET A 168 -11.93 5.50 -6.51
N PHE A 169 -12.12 4.21 -6.20
CA PHE A 169 -13.47 3.69 -5.94
C PHE A 169 -13.80 3.54 -4.46
N ALA A 170 -12.83 3.24 -3.59
CA ALA A 170 -13.10 2.97 -2.18
C ALA A 170 -13.03 4.23 -1.29
N GLY A 171 -12.35 5.28 -1.75
CA GLY A 171 -12.20 6.54 -1.01
C GLY A 171 -13.53 7.12 -0.52
N PRO A 172 -14.56 7.27 -1.37
CA PRO A 172 -15.84 7.85 -0.96
C PRO A 172 -16.63 6.99 0.06
N ILE A 173 -16.29 5.71 0.21
CA ILE A 173 -17.06 4.75 1.02
C ILE A 173 -16.39 4.51 2.38
N SER A 174 -15.07 4.29 2.41
CA SER A 174 -14.31 3.98 3.62
C SER A 174 -13.15 4.93 3.91
N GLY A 175 -12.85 5.88 3.02
CA GLY A 175 -11.61 6.66 3.06
C GLY A 175 -10.37 5.92 2.53
N ALA A 176 -10.55 4.68 2.04
CA ALA A 176 -9.52 3.81 1.46
C ALA A 176 -8.23 3.77 2.28
N SER A 177 -8.31 3.19 3.48
CA SER A 177 -7.16 3.15 4.39
C SER A 177 -6.06 2.23 3.88
N MET A 178 -6.38 0.95 3.72
CA MET A 178 -5.45 -0.15 3.45
C MET A 178 -4.31 -0.33 4.46
N ASN A 179 -4.20 0.55 5.47
CA ASN A 179 -2.99 0.74 6.24
C ASN A 179 -3.32 1.23 7.67
N PRO A 180 -3.13 0.39 8.70
CA PRO A 180 -3.37 0.78 10.09
C PRO A 180 -2.66 2.07 10.52
N ALA A 181 -1.42 2.31 10.06
CA ALA A 181 -0.69 3.55 10.38
C ALA A 181 -1.33 4.78 9.71
N ARG A 182 -1.87 4.64 8.49
CA ARG A 182 -2.54 5.73 7.76
C ARG A 182 -3.82 6.20 8.44
N SER A 183 -4.48 5.32 9.19
CA SER A 183 -5.65 5.69 9.98
C SER A 183 -5.28 6.14 11.39
N LEU A 184 -4.31 5.48 12.03
CA LEU A 184 -4.01 5.70 13.44
C LEU A 184 -3.26 7.02 13.70
N GLY A 185 -2.31 7.41 12.85
CA GLY A 185 -1.56 8.67 13.05
C GLY A 185 -2.45 9.92 13.05
N PRO A 186 -3.30 10.13 12.03
CA PRO A 186 -4.26 11.24 12.02
C PRO A 186 -5.24 11.18 13.18
N ALA A 187 -5.70 9.97 13.55
CA ALA A 187 -6.61 9.75 14.68
C ALA A 187 -5.99 10.18 16.02
N ILE A 188 -4.72 9.84 16.27
CA ILE A 188 -3.98 10.28 17.46
C ILE A 188 -3.89 11.80 17.50
N VAL A 189 -3.46 12.41 16.41
CA VAL A 189 -3.23 13.87 16.36
C VAL A 189 -4.54 14.65 16.48
N SER A 190 -5.65 14.13 15.96
CA SER A 190 -6.95 14.82 15.95
C SER A 190 -7.90 14.35 17.05
N SER A 191 -7.51 13.38 17.87
CA SER A 191 -8.37 12.73 18.88
C SER A 191 -9.69 12.19 18.29
N GLN A 192 -9.63 11.64 17.06
CA GLN A 192 -10.79 11.12 16.33
C GLN A 192 -10.61 9.63 16.07
N TYR A 193 -11.36 8.79 16.79
CA TYR A 193 -11.22 7.33 16.77
C TYR A 193 -12.45 6.59 16.26
N LYS A 194 -13.45 7.30 15.73
CA LYS A 194 -14.67 6.67 15.19
C LYS A 194 -14.31 5.64 14.12
N GLY A 195 -14.76 4.40 14.31
CA GLY A 195 -14.53 3.29 13.37
C GLY A 195 -13.06 2.82 13.28
N ILE A 196 -12.16 3.29 14.16
CA ILE A 196 -10.71 2.99 14.04
C ILE A 196 -10.42 1.48 13.99
N TRP A 197 -11.19 0.68 14.73
CA TRP A 197 -11.05 -0.78 14.78
C TRP A 197 -11.16 -1.42 13.39
N ILE A 198 -12.00 -0.88 12.50
CA ILE A 198 -12.17 -1.36 11.12
C ILE A 198 -10.83 -1.28 10.39
N TYR A 199 -10.17 -0.13 10.49
CA TYR A 199 -8.91 0.16 9.80
C TYR A 199 -7.68 -0.52 10.43
N LEU A 200 -7.81 -1.07 11.64
CA LEU A 200 -6.79 -1.91 12.25
C LEU A 200 -6.98 -3.38 11.84
N VAL A 201 -8.22 -3.87 11.88
CA VAL A 201 -8.54 -5.29 11.69
C VAL A 201 -8.69 -5.66 10.22
N ALA A 202 -9.56 -4.97 9.47
CA ALA A 202 -9.87 -5.34 8.09
C ALA A 202 -8.64 -5.29 7.17
N PRO A 203 -7.80 -4.23 7.21
CA PRO A 203 -6.56 -4.23 6.44
C PRO A 203 -5.60 -5.35 6.82
N THR A 204 -5.43 -5.64 8.11
CA THR A 204 -4.53 -6.71 8.56
C THR A 204 -5.01 -8.07 8.06
N CYS A 205 -6.30 -8.38 8.21
CA CYS A 205 -6.90 -9.61 7.71
C CYS A 205 -6.81 -9.71 6.17
N GLY A 206 -7.12 -8.62 5.47
CA GLY A 206 -7.04 -8.55 4.01
C GLY A 206 -5.62 -8.77 3.50
N ALA A 207 -4.62 -8.09 4.09
CA ALA A 207 -3.23 -8.23 3.71
C ALA A 207 -2.73 -9.68 3.91
N VAL A 208 -3.00 -10.26 5.08
CA VAL A 208 -2.63 -11.66 5.35
C VAL A 208 -3.28 -12.59 4.32
N ALA A 209 -4.59 -12.48 4.08
CA ALA A 209 -5.28 -13.30 3.10
C ALA A 209 -4.69 -13.12 1.68
N GLY A 210 -4.42 -11.89 1.24
CA GLY A 210 -3.85 -11.58 -0.08
C GLY A 210 -2.47 -12.19 -0.28
N ALA A 211 -1.61 -12.10 0.73
CA ALA A 211 -0.28 -12.69 0.68
C ALA A 211 -0.32 -14.22 0.64
N TRP A 212 -1.19 -14.85 1.42
CA TRP A 212 -1.35 -16.31 1.43
C TRP A 212 -1.94 -16.84 0.13
N VAL A 213 -2.98 -16.20 -0.40
CA VAL A 213 -3.56 -16.59 -1.70
C VAL A 213 -2.52 -16.51 -2.81
N TYR A 214 -1.74 -15.41 -2.87
CA TYR A 214 -0.66 -15.31 -3.84
C TYR A 214 0.39 -16.43 -3.66
N ASN A 215 0.78 -16.73 -2.42
CA ASN A 215 1.72 -17.81 -2.14
C ASN A 215 1.19 -19.18 -2.56
N ILE A 216 -0.12 -19.44 -2.47
CA ILE A 216 -0.71 -20.70 -2.91
C ILE A 216 -0.65 -20.82 -4.43
N ILE A 217 -1.07 -19.79 -5.17
CA ILE A 217 -1.16 -19.86 -6.64
C ILE A 217 0.22 -19.84 -7.32
N ARG A 218 1.24 -19.22 -6.70
CA ARG A 218 2.57 -19.12 -7.32
C ARG A 218 3.32 -20.45 -7.37
N PHE A 219 2.94 -21.46 -6.57
CA PHE A 219 3.55 -22.80 -6.51
C PHE A 219 3.36 -23.65 -7.79
N THR A 220 3.16 -23.01 -8.93
CA THR A 220 3.26 -23.69 -10.23
C THR A 220 4.73 -23.68 -10.65
N ASP A 221 5.39 -24.85 -10.56
CA ASP A 221 6.82 -25.13 -10.78
C ASP A 221 7.37 -24.83 -12.18
N LYS A 222 6.62 -24.16 -13.05
CA LYS A 222 7.08 -23.90 -14.43
C LYS A 222 8.04 -22.71 -14.45
N PRO A 223 9.30 -22.90 -14.91
CA PRO A 223 10.18 -21.78 -15.22
C PRO A 223 9.51 -20.89 -16.28
N LEU A 224 9.72 -19.57 -16.21
CA LEU A 224 9.22 -18.59 -17.20
C LEU A 224 9.47 -19.01 -18.65
N ARG A 225 10.60 -19.69 -18.89
CA ARG A 225 11.03 -20.22 -20.18
C ARG A 225 10.03 -21.23 -20.77
N GLU A 226 9.40 -22.07 -19.97
CA GLU A 226 8.39 -23.04 -20.44
C GLU A 226 7.07 -22.34 -20.80
N ILE A 227 6.70 -21.29 -20.05
CA ILE A 227 5.47 -20.52 -20.29
C ILE A 227 5.59 -19.71 -21.60
N THR A 228 6.75 -19.07 -21.84
CA THR A 228 7.01 -18.32 -23.08
C THR A 228 7.16 -19.20 -24.31
N THR A 229 7.67 -20.43 -24.17
CA THR A 229 7.77 -21.40 -25.27
C THR A 229 6.38 -21.84 -25.77
N THR A 230 5.38 -21.86 -24.88
CA THR A 230 3.99 -22.17 -25.26
C THR A 230 3.37 -21.06 -26.13
N GLY A 231 3.76 -19.81 -25.91
CA GLY A 231 3.37 -18.67 -26.76
C GLY A 231 4.06 -18.65 -28.13
N SER A 232 5.28 -19.17 -28.25
CA SER A 232 5.97 -19.27 -29.54
C SER A 232 5.45 -20.40 -30.42
N PHE A 233 4.85 -21.45 -29.85
CA PHE A 233 4.21 -22.52 -30.62
C PHE A 233 3.03 -22.01 -31.47
N LEU A 234 2.27 -21.04 -30.96
CA LEU A 234 1.22 -20.36 -31.73
C LEU A 234 1.78 -19.44 -32.84
N LYS A 235 2.98 -18.86 -32.65
CA LYS A 235 3.70 -18.14 -33.71
C LYS A 235 4.25 -19.08 -34.81
N GLY A 236 4.64 -20.31 -34.46
CA GLY A 236 5.05 -21.34 -35.42
C GLY A 236 3.90 -21.86 -36.28
N LEU A 237 2.71 -22.03 -35.69
CA LEU A 237 1.49 -22.44 -36.42
C LEU A 237 0.95 -21.35 -37.36
N GLY A 238 1.21 -20.07 -37.08
CA GLY A 238 0.79 -18.95 -37.93
C GLY A 238 1.68 -18.68 -39.16
N LEU A 239 2.91 -19.19 -39.19
CA LEU A 239 3.86 -18.96 -40.29
C LEU A 239 3.93 -20.12 -41.30
N SER A 240 3.28 -21.26 -41.03
CA SER A 240 3.28 -22.42 -41.93
C SER A 240 2.14 -22.42 -42.96
N ARG A 241 1.28 -21.39 -43.01
CA ARG A 241 0.07 -21.37 -43.84
C ARG A 241 0.07 -20.44 -45.05
N ASN A 242 1.16 -19.70 -45.30
CA ASN A 242 1.26 -18.73 -46.41
C ASN A 242 2.36 -19.08 -47.44
N GLY A 243 2.66 -20.37 -47.64
CA GLY A 243 3.74 -20.81 -48.52
C GLY A 243 3.36 -21.99 -49.42
N SER A 244 2.23 -21.89 -50.13
CA SER A 244 2.00 -22.68 -51.36
C SER A 244 0.75 -22.19 -52.09
N ASN A 245 0.96 -21.82 -53.37
CA ASN A 245 0.05 -21.36 -54.42
C ASN A 245 -0.11 -19.85 -54.57
#